data_AF-A0A938M568-F1
#
_entry.id   AF-A0A938M568-F1
#
_cell.length_a   1.000
_cell.length_b   1.000
_cell.length_c   1.000
_cell.angle_alpha   90.00
_cell.angle_beta   90.00
_cell.angle_gamma   90.00
#
_symmetry.space_group_name_H-M   'P 1'
#
loop_
_entity.id
_entity.type
_entity.pdbx_description
1 polymer ?
#
loop_
_entity_poly.entity_id
_entity_poly.type
_entity_poly.pdbx_seq_one_letter_code
_entity_poly.pdbx_strand_id
1 'polypeptide(L)'
;MTPTLRAHHLDDLRRSGLSDATIAALGFYSVTRQEAGKVLTFDPGSDCMAIPFPSVDGQKPFLRFKPDTPLTIPGQERAAKYLSPKGADNRLYIPPATRSLLQNADAAIIITEGEKKGAKADQEGFACVGLTGVECWRQKPRDAQGRKVDDADSVPIPDLDLVTWRKRTVFLVFDSDIVRKPEVRRALWALRGELVRRGAIVHVVYLPDGKDGAKVGLDDFLVGHGVDALRKLLDDAPVLDWQQRVRDVLDTPEGQGRDDLIRELLVDLTREADALTRDRVRKTLVDGKALTARTFDDLAKECEPKGSGSSEPGQVE
;
A
#
# COMPACT_ATOMS: atom_id res chain seq x y z
N MET A 1 -5.18 35.40 7.18
CA MET A 1 -5.12 35.13 5.72
C MET A 1 -5.43 33.66 5.53
N THR A 2 -6.41 33.31 4.70
CA THR A 2 -6.58 31.91 4.27
C THR A 2 -5.29 31.51 3.58
N PRO A 3 -4.59 30.44 4.01
CA PRO A 3 -3.37 30.01 3.34
C PRO A 3 -3.63 29.74 1.86
N THR A 4 -2.92 30.42 0.96
CA THR A 4 -3.13 30.32 -0.49
C THR A 4 -2.09 29.42 -1.16
N LEU A 5 -2.51 28.67 -2.18
CA LEU A 5 -1.60 27.94 -3.07
C LEU A 5 -0.99 28.89 -4.12
N ARG A 6 0.30 28.76 -4.38
CA ARG A 6 0.98 29.36 -5.54
C ARG A 6 0.60 28.61 -6.81
N ALA A 7 0.71 29.29 -7.96
CA ALA A 7 0.28 28.76 -9.25
C ALA A 7 0.87 27.38 -9.57
N HIS A 8 2.19 27.19 -9.41
CA HIS A 8 2.84 25.92 -9.73
C HIS A 8 2.43 24.77 -8.78
N HIS A 9 2.07 25.07 -7.53
CA HIS A 9 1.52 24.08 -6.59
C HIS A 9 0.09 23.68 -6.96
N LEU A 10 -0.72 24.67 -7.36
CA LEU A 10 -2.07 24.41 -7.86
C LEU A 10 -2.02 23.55 -9.13
N ASP A 11 -1.10 23.85 -10.05
CA ASP A 11 -0.88 23.05 -11.26
C ASP A 11 -0.41 21.63 -10.93
N ASP A 12 0.42 21.44 -9.89
CA ASP A 12 0.84 20.10 -9.45
C ASP A 12 -0.32 19.24 -8.92
N LEU A 13 -1.28 19.86 -8.24
CA LEU A 13 -2.47 19.17 -7.74
C LEU A 13 -3.44 18.85 -8.89
N ARG A 14 -3.65 19.78 -9.80
CA ARG A 14 -4.47 19.59 -11.01
C ARG A 14 -3.89 18.54 -11.94
N ARG A 15 -2.56 18.45 -12.06
CA ARG A 15 -1.89 17.35 -12.82
C ARG A 15 -2.21 15.97 -12.24
N SER A 16 -2.44 15.85 -10.94
CA SER A 16 -2.93 14.61 -10.30
C SER A 16 -4.44 14.41 -10.44
N GLY A 17 -5.11 15.21 -11.28
CA GLY A 17 -6.54 15.09 -11.54
C GLY A 17 -7.46 15.58 -10.42
N LEU A 18 -6.94 16.37 -9.46
CA LEU A 18 -7.74 16.94 -8.38
C LEU A 18 -8.49 18.18 -8.87
N SER A 19 -9.79 18.23 -8.60
CA SER A 19 -10.65 19.38 -8.88
C SER A 19 -10.37 20.54 -7.92
N ASP A 20 -10.71 21.77 -8.31
CA ASP A 20 -10.55 22.95 -7.43
C ASP A 20 -11.36 22.83 -6.13
N ALA A 21 -12.55 22.21 -6.20
CA ALA A 21 -13.37 21.94 -5.02
C ALA A 21 -12.68 20.95 -4.07
N THR A 22 -12.10 19.88 -4.61
CA THR A 22 -11.32 18.92 -3.83
C THR A 22 -10.10 19.61 -3.21
N ILE A 23 -9.33 20.36 -4.00
CA ILE A 23 -8.14 21.08 -3.53
C ILE A 23 -8.48 22.02 -2.37
N ALA A 24 -9.58 22.76 -2.47
CA ALA A 24 -10.06 23.60 -1.38
C ALA A 24 -10.41 22.79 -0.11
N ALA A 25 -11.06 21.64 -0.26
CA ALA A 25 -11.43 20.76 0.86
C ALA A 25 -10.22 20.06 1.51
N LEU A 26 -9.14 19.80 0.76
CA LEU A 26 -7.91 19.21 1.29
C LEU A 26 -7.13 20.19 2.18
N GLY A 27 -7.28 21.51 1.94
CA GLY A 27 -6.61 22.54 2.73
C GLY A 27 -5.10 22.59 2.53
N PHE A 28 -4.57 22.16 1.38
CA PHE A 28 -3.15 22.29 1.06
C PHE A 28 -2.80 23.77 0.85
N TYR A 29 -1.57 24.16 1.19
CA TYR A 29 -1.15 25.57 1.08
C TYR A 29 0.34 25.72 0.82
N SER A 30 0.74 26.88 0.31
CA SER A 30 2.17 27.19 0.09
C SER A 30 2.79 27.80 1.33
N VAL A 31 4.04 27.45 1.60
CA VAL A 31 4.85 28.02 2.67
C VAL A 31 6.24 28.34 2.13
N THR A 32 6.87 29.35 2.73
CA THR A 32 8.27 29.65 2.49
C THR A 32 9.18 28.56 3.07
N ARG A 33 10.41 28.46 2.57
CA ARG A 33 11.49 27.61 3.10
C ARG A 33 11.64 27.80 4.62
N GLN A 34 11.57 29.04 5.09
CA GLN A 34 11.74 29.38 6.50
C GLN A 34 10.56 28.88 7.36
N GLU A 35 9.33 29.03 6.88
CA GLU A 35 8.13 28.53 7.58
C GLU A 35 8.13 26.99 7.63
N ALA A 36 8.41 26.33 6.50
CA ALA A 36 8.55 24.88 6.46
C ALA A 36 9.67 24.39 7.39
N GLY A 37 10.82 25.06 7.40
CA GLY A 37 11.96 24.71 8.25
C GLY A 37 11.68 24.77 9.75
N LYS A 38 10.81 25.69 10.20
CA LYS A 38 10.36 25.77 11.60
C LYS A 38 9.60 24.51 12.03
N VAL A 39 8.77 23.96 11.15
CA VAL A 39 7.98 22.74 11.42
C VAL A 39 8.82 21.48 11.21
N LEU A 40 9.62 21.45 10.16
CA LEU A 40 10.46 20.30 9.82
C LEU A 40 11.60 20.09 10.82
N THR A 41 12.07 21.16 11.47
CA THR A 41 13.28 21.23 12.32
C THR A 41 14.60 21.02 11.56
N PHE A 42 14.55 21.14 10.23
CA PHE A 42 15.70 21.17 9.33
C PHE A 42 15.32 21.95 8.07
N ASP A 43 16.32 22.34 7.30
CA ASP A 43 16.13 23.14 6.10
C ASP A 43 15.61 22.30 4.91
N PRO A 44 14.44 22.60 4.33
CA PRO A 44 13.92 21.89 3.17
C PRO A 44 14.60 22.29 1.84
N GLY A 45 15.52 23.25 1.85
CA GLY A 45 16.27 23.71 0.68
C GLY A 45 15.52 24.63 -0.27
N SER A 46 14.19 24.61 -0.26
CA SER A 46 13.32 25.47 -1.06
C SER A 46 11.98 25.72 -0.36
N ASP A 47 11.17 26.59 -0.93
CA ASP A 47 9.78 26.74 -0.54
C ASP A 47 9.00 25.43 -0.75
N CYS A 48 7.86 25.28 -0.08
CA CYS A 48 7.14 24.01 -0.05
C CYS A 48 5.63 24.17 -0.25
N MET A 49 4.99 23.12 -0.74
CA MET A 49 3.58 22.86 -0.51
C MET A 49 3.43 22.09 0.81
N ALA A 50 2.72 22.67 1.76
CA ALA A 50 2.30 22.02 3.00
C ALA A 50 1.07 21.16 2.75
N ILE A 51 1.11 19.93 3.26
CA ILE A 51 0.12 18.88 3.11
C ILE A 51 -0.39 18.53 4.51
N PRO A 52 -1.54 19.08 4.94
CA PRO A 52 -2.09 18.77 6.24
C PRO A 52 -2.62 17.35 6.32
N PHE A 53 -2.30 16.69 7.42
CA PHE A 53 -2.93 15.45 7.83
C PHE A 53 -4.02 15.82 8.83
N PRO A 54 -5.29 15.64 8.44
CA PRO A 54 -6.41 15.97 9.31
C PRO A 54 -6.32 15.16 10.60
N SER A 55 -6.40 15.84 11.74
CA SER A 55 -6.49 15.19 13.03
C SER A 55 -7.83 14.47 13.15
N VAL A 56 -7.79 13.19 13.51
CA VAL A 56 -8.95 12.42 13.97
C VAL A 56 -8.79 12.21 15.48
N ASP A 57 -9.87 12.27 16.26
CA ASP A 57 -9.89 11.90 17.68
C ASP A 57 -8.76 12.51 18.54
N GLY A 58 -8.57 13.83 18.47
CA GLY A 58 -7.59 14.54 19.31
C GLY A 58 -6.12 14.30 18.93
N GLN A 59 -5.86 13.64 17.80
CA GLN A 59 -4.50 13.49 17.27
C GLN A 59 -3.83 14.86 17.07
N LYS A 60 -2.54 14.94 17.37
CA LYS A 60 -1.77 16.16 17.11
C LYS A 60 -1.79 16.48 15.60
N PRO A 61 -1.91 17.77 15.23
CA PRO A 61 -1.77 18.18 13.84
C PRO A 61 -0.45 17.67 13.29
N PHE A 62 -0.51 17.10 12.09
CA PHE A 62 0.67 16.60 11.39
C PHE A 62 0.69 17.23 10.00
N LEU A 63 1.88 17.63 9.57
CA LEU A 63 2.12 18.23 8.25
C LEU A 63 3.22 17.44 7.56
N ARG A 64 3.02 17.19 6.27
CA ARG A 64 4.12 16.87 5.36
C ARG A 64 4.35 18.03 4.40
N PHE A 65 5.52 18.03 3.79
CA PHE A 65 5.95 19.10 2.90
C PHE A 65 6.48 18.52 1.61
N LYS A 66 6.05 19.08 0.49
CA LYS A 66 6.63 18.82 -0.83
C LYS A 66 7.46 20.05 -1.22
N PRO A 67 8.80 20.01 -1.14
CA PRO A 67 9.63 21.13 -1.54
C PRO A 67 9.55 21.36 -3.05
N ASP A 68 9.65 22.62 -3.48
CA ASP A 68 9.66 23.04 -4.90
C ASP A 68 10.78 22.33 -5.66
N THR A 69 11.93 22.18 -5.00
CA THR A 69 13.06 21.37 -5.46
C THR A 69 13.23 20.19 -4.51
N PRO A 70 13.17 18.93 -5.00
CA PRO A 70 13.42 17.74 -4.19
C PRO A 70 14.74 17.86 -3.40
N LEU A 71 14.70 17.56 -2.11
CA LEU A 71 15.84 17.77 -1.22
C LEU A 71 16.86 16.64 -1.40
N THR A 72 18.08 16.96 -1.82
CA THR A 72 19.19 16.01 -1.81
C THR A 72 19.69 15.81 -0.38
N ILE A 73 19.65 14.58 0.10
CA ILE A 73 20.11 14.21 1.45
C ILE A 73 21.44 13.46 1.31
N PRO A 74 22.52 13.90 2.01
CA PRO A 74 23.80 13.20 1.99
C PRO A 74 23.63 11.71 2.33
N GLY A 75 24.18 10.83 1.50
CA GLY A 75 24.09 9.38 1.67
C GLY A 75 22.81 8.74 1.12
N GLN A 76 21.89 9.51 0.53
CA GLN A 76 20.75 8.96 -0.21
C GLN A 76 20.94 9.15 -1.72
N GLU A 77 20.70 8.08 -2.49
CA GLU A 77 20.83 8.09 -3.95
C GLU A 77 19.75 8.94 -4.65
N ARG A 78 18.58 9.07 -4.03
CA ARG A 78 17.42 9.78 -4.60
C ARG A 78 17.07 10.98 -3.74
N ALA A 79 16.85 12.12 -4.39
CA ALA A 79 16.34 13.31 -3.73
C ALA A 79 14.93 13.08 -3.16
N ALA A 80 14.70 13.56 -1.94
CA ALA A 80 13.45 13.42 -1.22
C ALA A 80 12.39 14.38 -1.79
N LYS A 81 11.34 13.82 -2.39
CA LYS A 81 10.21 14.58 -2.96
C LYS A 81 9.19 15.03 -1.91
N TYR A 82 9.17 14.38 -0.76
CA TYR A 82 8.28 14.68 0.36
C TYR A 82 9.04 14.56 1.67
N LEU A 83 8.79 15.49 2.57
CA LEU A 83 9.49 15.66 3.84
C LEU A 83 8.49 15.56 4.99
N SER A 84 8.92 14.95 6.08
CA SER A 84 8.18 14.88 7.34
C SER A 84 9.06 15.49 8.45
N PRO A 85 8.45 16.07 9.50
CA PRO A 85 9.21 16.59 10.64
C PRO A 85 10.12 15.53 11.27
N LYS A 86 11.32 15.94 11.69
CA LYS A 86 12.29 15.02 12.30
C LYS A 86 11.70 14.36 13.54
N GLY A 87 11.83 13.03 13.61
CA GLY A 87 11.35 12.25 14.75
C GLY A 87 9.82 12.10 14.82
N ALA A 88 9.06 12.60 13.83
CA ALA A 88 7.62 12.42 13.79
C ALA A 88 7.23 10.95 13.61
N ASP A 89 6.04 10.63 14.10
CA ASP A 89 5.39 9.34 13.91
C ASP A 89 4.75 9.25 12.54
N ASN A 90 4.59 8.03 12.05
CA ASN A 90 3.91 7.78 10.79
C ASN A 90 2.40 7.92 10.99
N ARG A 91 1.70 8.39 9.94
CA ARG A 91 0.27 8.68 9.97
C ARG A 91 -0.40 8.20 8.69
N LEU A 92 -1.66 7.78 8.79
CA LEU A 92 -2.49 7.56 7.61
C LEU A 92 -2.92 8.92 7.07
N TYR A 93 -2.80 9.13 5.77
CA TYR A 93 -3.48 10.24 5.12
C TYR A 93 -4.93 9.83 4.83
N ILE A 94 -5.88 10.54 5.45
CA ILE A 94 -7.31 10.25 5.32
C ILE A 94 -8.04 11.45 4.67
N PRO A 95 -8.33 11.38 3.36
CA PRO A 95 -9.06 12.40 2.64
C PRO A 95 -10.47 12.66 3.20
N PRO A 96 -11.07 13.83 2.92
CA PRO A 96 -12.32 14.26 3.57
C PRO A 96 -13.48 13.27 3.52
N ALA A 97 -13.83 12.71 2.35
CA ALA A 97 -15.02 11.86 2.24
C ALA A 97 -14.81 10.51 2.97
N THR A 98 -13.60 9.95 2.86
CA THR A 98 -13.19 8.70 3.52
C THR A 98 -13.33 8.74 5.04
N ARG A 99 -13.15 9.92 5.67
CA ARG A 99 -13.26 10.04 7.14
C ARG A 99 -14.61 9.55 7.68
N SER A 100 -15.68 9.80 6.94
CA SER A 100 -17.03 9.37 7.33
C SER A 100 -17.26 7.86 7.21
N LEU A 101 -16.37 7.14 6.52
CA LEU A 101 -16.47 5.71 6.20
C LEU A 101 -15.51 4.84 7.00
N LEU A 102 -14.72 5.41 7.91
CA LEU A 102 -13.70 4.65 8.66
C LEU A 102 -14.33 3.57 9.56
N GLN A 103 -15.49 3.87 10.16
CA GLN A 103 -16.21 2.95 11.03
C GLN A 103 -17.26 2.09 10.31
N ASN A 104 -17.49 2.32 9.02
CA ASN A 104 -18.39 1.51 8.21
C ASN A 104 -17.63 0.35 7.56
N ALA A 105 -17.80 -0.86 8.10
CA ALA A 105 -17.16 -2.07 7.58
C ALA A 105 -17.71 -2.54 6.23
N ASP A 106 -18.94 -2.15 5.87
CA ASP A 106 -19.57 -2.53 4.60
C ASP A 106 -19.03 -1.70 3.43
N ALA A 107 -18.44 -0.54 3.71
CA ALA A 107 -17.77 0.27 2.72
C ALA A 107 -16.34 -0.24 2.47
N ALA A 108 -16.09 -0.82 1.30
CA ALA A 108 -14.74 -1.21 0.90
C ALA A 108 -13.77 -0.02 0.94
N ILE A 109 -12.49 -0.28 1.23
CA ILE A 109 -11.47 0.78 1.31
C ILE A 109 -10.22 0.43 0.50
N ILE A 110 -9.68 1.42 -0.20
CA ILE A 110 -8.41 1.33 -0.92
C ILE A 110 -7.28 1.80 0.00
N ILE A 111 -6.16 1.09 0.00
CA ILE A 111 -4.89 1.60 0.54
C ILE A 111 -3.91 1.80 -0.61
N THR A 112 -3.34 2.99 -0.71
CA THR A 112 -2.36 3.36 -1.75
C THR A 112 -1.15 4.09 -1.17
N GLU A 113 -0.13 4.38 -1.99
CA GLU A 113 1.02 5.21 -1.61
C GLU A 113 0.86 6.64 -2.15
N GLY A 114 0.77 7.60 -1.23
CA GLY A 114 0.78 9.03 -1.50
C GLY A 114 -0.56 9.73 -1.26
N GLU A 115 -0.46 10.97 -0.79
CA GLU A 115 -1.60 11.79 -0.38
C GLU A 115 -2.47 12.21 -1.57
N LYS A 116 -1.84 12.60 -2.67
CA LYS A 116 -2.56 12.99 -3.90
C LYS A 116 -3.33 11.82 -4.51
N LYS A 117 -2.77 10.60 -4.44
CA LYS A 117 -3.41 9.38 -4.92
C LYS A 117 -4.65 9.04 -4.11
N GLY A 118 -4.50 9.06 -2.78
CA GLY A 118 -5.62 8.87 -1.87
C GLY A 118 -6.72 9.91 -2.08
N ALA A 119 -6.35 11.19 -2.21
CA ALA A 119 -7.31 12.26 -2.47
C ALA A 119 -8.01 12.14 -3.82
N LYS A 120 -7.32 11.66 -4.86
CA LYS A 120 -7.92 11.44 -6.18
C LYS A 120 -8.92 10.29 -6.13
N ALA A 121 -8.58 9.17 -5.49
CA ALA A 121 -9.53 8.07 -5.30
C ALA A 121 -10.78 8.50 -4.49
N ASP A 122 -10.58 9.27 -3.41
CA ASP A 122 -11.65 9.83 -2.59
C ASP A 122 -12.59 10.75 -3.39
N GLN A 123 -12.02 11.63 -4.21
CA GLN A 123 -12.77 12.49 -5.12
C GLN A 123 -13.65 11.69 -6.09
N GLU A 124 -13.16 10.56 -6.57
CA GLU A 124 -13.88 9.69 -7.52
C GLU A 124 -14.87 8.73 -6.83
N GLY A 125 -15.07 8.88 -5.52
CA GLY A 125 -16.05 8.09 -4.76
C GLY A 125 -15.54 6.77 -4.21
N PHE A 126 -14.22 6.54 -4.22
CA PHE A 126 -13.61 5.37 -3.58
C PHE A 126 -13.03 5.77 -2.22
N ALA A 127 -13.52 5.16 -1.14
CA ALA A 127 -12.91 5.35 0.18
C ALA A 127 -11.44 4.93 0.11
N CYS A 128 -10.51 5.81 0.50
CA CYS A 128 -9.09 5.57 0.31
C CYS A 128 -8.23 6.17 1.43
N VAL A 129 -7.25 5.40 1.89
CA VAL A 129 -6.19 5.88 2.78
C VAL A 129 -4.85 5.88 2.06
N GLY A 130 -4.12 6.99 2.18
CA GLY A 130 -2.78 7.14 1.63
C GLY A 130 -1.72 6.83 2.69
N LEU A 131 -0.74 5.99 2.34
CA LEU A 131 0.49 5.82 3.10
C LEU A 131 1.58 6.77 2.57
N THR A 132 2.45 7.24 3.45
CA THR A 132 3.58 8.13 3.09
C THR A 132 4.79 7.38 2.52
N GLY A 133 4.61 6.07 2.32
CA GLY A 133 5.55 5.05 1.87
C GLY A 133 4.98 3.69 2.25
N VAL A 134 5.23 2.63 1.48
CA VAL A 134 4.59 1.30 1.71
C VAL A 134 4.87 0.74 3.10
N GLU A 135 5.99 1.08 3.72
CA GLU A 135 6.35 0.65 5.08
C GLU A 135 5.82 1.57 6.20
N CYS A 136 5.24 2.72 5.86
CA CYS A 136 4.81 3.74 6.82
C CYS A 136 3.49 3.39 7.54
N TRP A 137 2.98 2.17 7.42
CA TRP A 137 1.91 1.66 8.30
C TRP A 137 2.44 1.19 9.66
N ARG A 138 3.77 1.14 9.83
CA ARG A 138 4.44 0.80 11.10
C ARG A 138 5.50 1.84 11.46
N GLN A 139 5.93 1.85 12.71
CA GLN A 139 6.92 2.79 13.24
C GLN A 139 7.73 2.20 14.39
N LYS A 140 8.84 2.85 14.75
CA LYS A 140 9.58 2.50 15.96
C LYS A 140 8.75 2.85 17.20
N PRO A 141 8.66 1.95 18.19
CA PRO A 141 7.97 2.25 19.44
C PRO A 141 8.70 3.36 20.20
N ARG A 142 7.99 3.98 21.15
CA ARG A 142 8.55 5.02 22.02
C ARG A 142 8.76 4.49 23.44
N ASP A 143 9.84 4.94 24.07
CA ASP A 143 10.09 4.68 25.49
C ASP A 143 9.18 5.54 26.40
N ALA A 144 9.29 5.35 27.72
CA ALA A 144 8.51 6.11 28.71
C ALA A 144 8.79 7.63 28.67
N GLN A 145 9.88 8.06 28.04
CA GLN A 145 10.26 9.46 27.85
C GLN A 145 9.82 9.98 26.47
N GLY A 146 9.12 9.17 25.67
CA GLY A 146 8.61 9.55 24.36
C GLY A 146 9.67 9.52 23.24
N ARG A 147 10.84 8.93 23.45
CA ARG A 147 11.91 8.81 22.43
C ARG A 147 11.74 7.52 21.64
N LYS A 148 12.04 7.54 20.34
CA LYS A 148 12.02 6.31 19.52
C LYS A 148 13.09 5.34 20.01
N VAL A 149 12.73 4.07 20.10
CA VAL A 149 13.64 2.98 20.45
C VAL A 149 14.14 2.36 19.14
N ASP A 150 15.29 2.84 18.66
CA ASP A 150 15.77 2.49 17.31
C ASP A 150 16.09 1.00 17.14
N ASP A 151 16.52 0.32 18.21
CA ASP A 151 16.87 -1.10 18.19
C ASP A 151 15.66 -2.03 18.31
N ALA A 152 14.46 -1.52 18.59
CA ALA A 152 13.25 -2.32 18.72
C ALA A 152 12.60 -2.62 17.36
N ASP A 153 11.86 -3.73 17.29
CA ASP A 153 11.02 -4.04 16.15
C ASP A 153 9.96 -2.97 15.91
N SER A 154 9.63 -2.71 14.65
CA SER A 154 8.59 -1.74 14.31
C SER A 154 7.21 -2.29 14.64
N VAL A 155 6.37 -1.44 15.19
CA VAL A 155 4.98 -1.75 15.59
C VAL A 155 3.99 -1.05 14.66
N PRO A 156 2.78 -1.60 14.45
CA PRO A 156 1.74 -0.93 13.66
C PRO A 156 1.44 0.46 14.21
N ILE A 157 1.13 1.43 13.34
CA ILE A 157 0.77 2.78 13.78
C ILE A 157 -0.62 2.80 14.45
N PRO A 158 -0.84 3.66 15.46
CA PRO A 158 -2.14 3.82 16.09
C PRO A 158 -3.26 4.22 15.11
N ASP A 159 -2.92 4.92 14.02
CA ASP A 159 -3.92 5.33 13.01
C ASP A 159 -4.63 4.13 12.36
N LEU A 160 -4.04 2.94 12.37
CA LEU A 160 -4.74 1.73 11.92
C LEU A 160 -5.93 1.39 12.82
N ASP A 161 -5.95 1.82 14.08
CA ASP A 161 -7.06 1.57 15.00
C ASP A 161 -8.24 2.54 14.76
N LEU A 162 -8.06 3.58 13.94
CA LEU A 162 -9.14 4.47 13.51
C LEU A 162 -10.13 3.79 12.55
N VAL A 163 -9.79 2.62 12.02
CA VAL A 163 -10.53 1.96 10.95
C VAL A 163 -11.12 0.65 11.47
N THR A 164 -12.42 0.43 11.26
CA THR A 164 -13.05 -0.87 11.52
C THR A 164 -12.66 -1.83 10.39
N TRP A 165 -11.81 -2.81 10.69
CA TRP A 165 -11.26 -3.77 9.70
C TRP A 165 -12.02 -5.08 9.61
N ARG A 166 -12.61 -5.55 10.70
CA ARG A 166 -13.18 -6.89 10.77
C ARG A 166 -14.28 -7.06 9.72
N LYS A 167 -14.14 -8.06 8.85
CA LYS A 167 -15.00 -8.36 7.69
C LYS A 167 -15.06 -7.28 6.61
N ARG A 168 -14.22 -6.24 6.69
CA ARG A 168 -14.16 -5.17 5.69
C ARG A 168 -13.34 -5.60 4.48
N THR A 169 -13.83 -5.34 3.28
CA THR A 169 -13.07 -5.48 2.03
C THR A 169 -12.03 -4.36 1.92
N VAL A 170 -10.78 -4.75 1.72
CA VAL A 170 -9.64 -3.83 1.58
C VAL A 170 -8.90 -4.14 0.29
N PHE A 171 -8.71 -3.12 -0.56
CA PHE A 171 -7.92 -3.22 -1.78
C PHE A 171 -6.57 -2.54 -1.59
N LEU A 172 -5.49 -3.29 -1.73
CA LEU A 172 -4.13 -2.73 -1.77
C LEU A 172 -3.82 -2.36 -3.23
N VAL A 173 -3.82 -1.06 -3.53
CA VAL A 173 -3.62 -0.51 -4.88
C VAL A 173 -2.40 0.41 -4.85
N PHE A 174 -1.23 -0.14 -5.16
CA PHE A 174 0.02 0.60 -5.24
C PHE A 174 0.42 0.88 -6.70
N ASP A 175 1.43 1.71 -6.89
CA ASP A 175 1.96 2.04 -8.22
C ASP A 175 2.40 0.77 -8.97
N SER A 176 2.29 0.78 -10.30
CA SER A 176 2.52 -0.42 -11.13
C SER A 176 3.91 -1.04 -10.99
N ASP A 177 4.91 -0.28 -10.49
CA ASP A 177 6.27 -0.76 -10.25
C ASP A 177 6.45 -1.57 -8.96
N ILE A 178 5.39 -1.78 -8.16
CA ILE A 178 5.48 -2.54 -6.90
C ILE A 178 5.98 -3.97 -7.09
N VAL A 179 5.67 -4.60 -8.23
CA VAL A 179 6.10 -5.97 -8.55
C VAL A 179 7.59 -6.06 -8.92
N ARG A 180 8.21 -4.94 -9.31
CA ARG A 180 9.58 -4.92 -9.83
C ARG A 180 10.64 -4.92 -8.72
N LYS A 181 10.25 -4.58 -7.49
CA LYS A 181 11.16 -4.38 -6.36
C LYS A 181 10.86 -5.37 -5.23
N PRO A 182 11.75 -6.35 -4.97
CA PRO A 182 11.54 -7.35 -3.91
C PRO A 182 11.25 -6.73 -2.53
N GLU A 183 11.90 -5.62 -2.20
CA GLU A 183 11.71 -4.91 -0.94
C GLU A 183 10.32 -4.29 -0.81
N VAL A 184 9.77 -3.73 -1.89
CA VAL A 184 8.43 -3.12 -1.90
C VAL A 184 7.36 -4.22 -1.89
N ARG A 185 7.59 -5.33 -2.60
CA ARG A 185 6.73 -6.50 -2.52
C ARG A 185 6.70 -7.08 -1.10
N ARG A 186 7.84 -7.16 -0.41
CA ARG A 186 7.88 -7.60 1.00
C ARG A 186 7.08 -6.66 1.92
N ALA A 187 7.22 -5.35 1.72
CA ALA A 187 6.46 -4.33 2.47
C ALA A 187 4.94 -4.50 2.30
N LEU A 188 4.50 -4.70 1.06
CA LEU A 188 3.11 -4.96 0.69
C LEU A 188 2.57 -6.21 1.40
N TRP A 189 3.30 -7.31 1.34
CA TRP A 189 2.88 -8.57 1.98
C TRP A 189 2.82 -8.45 3.50
N ALA A 190 3.75 -7.72 4.11
CA ALA A 190 3.72 -7.44 5.54
C ALA A 190 2.48 -6.62 5.94
N LEU A 191 2.14 -5.58 5.17
CA LEU A 191 0.90 -4.81 5.36
C LEU A 191 -0.35 -5.69 5.21
N ARG A 192 -0.40 -6.52 4.16
CA ARG A 192 -1.50 -7.46 3.97
C ARG A 192 -1.65 -8.37 5.19
N GLY A 193 -0.56 -8.94 5.70
CA GLY A 193 -0.56 -9.80 6.88
C GLY A 193 -1.09 -9.09 8.13
N GLU A 194 -0.75 -7.82 8.32
CA GLU A 194 -1.29 -6.96 9.38
C GLU A 194 -2.82 -6.82 9.28
N LEU A 195 -3.31 -6.47 8.10
CA LEU A 195 -4.74 -6.23 7.86
C LEU A 195 -5.58 -7.50 7.99
N VAL A 196 -5.07 -8.64 7.49
CA VAL A 196 -5.70 -9.95 7.68
C VAL A 196 -5.78 -10.31 9.17
N ARG A 197 -4.73 -10.06 9.95
CA ARG A 197 -4.76 -10.30 11.41
C ARG A 197 -5.79 -9.42 12.12
N ARG A 198 -6.04 -8.21 11.60
CA ARG A 198 -7.12 -7.31 12.07
C ARG A 198 -8.51 -7.73 11.58
N GLY A 199 -8.60 -8.79 10.76
CA GLY A 199 -9.84 -9.39 10.29
C GLY A 199 -10.38 -8.83 8.98
N ALA A 200 -9.57 -8.09 8.21
CA ALA A 200 -9.95 -7.59 6.89
C ALA A 200 -9.91 -8.69 5.81
N ILE A 201 -10.73 -8.53 4.78
CA ILE A 201 -10.70 -9.31 3.53
C ILE A 201 -9.85 -8.52 2.54
N VAL A 202 -8.62 -8.97 2.29
CA VAL A 202 -7.62 -8.16 1.58
C VAL A 202 -7.38 -8.68 0.16
N HIS A 203 -7.57 -7.79 -0.80
CA HIS A 203 -7.27 -7.98 -2.23
C HIS A 203 -6.02 -7.18 -2.59
N VAL A 204 -5.17 -7.75 -3.44
CA VAL A 204 -4.04 -7.03 -4.03
C VAL A 204 -4.38 -6.71 -5.47
N VAL A 205 -4.31 -5.43 -5.84
CA VAL A 205 -4.67 -4.95 -7.17
C VAL A 205 -3.41 -4.44 -7.85
N TYR A 206 -3.09 -5.02 -9.00
CA TYR A 206 -1.96 -4.61 -9.80
C TYR A 206 -2.44 -3.66 -10.91
N LEU A 207 -2.01 -2.40 -10.82
CA LEU A 207 -2.25 -1.44 -11.89
C LEU A 207 -1.43 -1.83 -13.13
N PRO A 208 -2.00 -1.77 -14.33
CA PRO A 208 -1.23 -1.99 -15.55
C PRO A 208 -0.17 -0.90 -15.72
N ASP A 209 0.95 -1.28 -16.33
CA ASP A 209 1.95 -0.31 -16.73
C ASP A 209 1.42 0.60 -17.85
N GLY A 210 1.95 1.81 -17.89
CA GLY A 210 1.73 2.74 -18.98
C GLY A 210 2.51 2.35 -20.24
N LYS A 211 2.43 3.21 -21.24
CA LYS A 211 3.18 3.04 -22.49
C LYS A 211 4.67 2.82 -22.22
N ASP A 212 5.28 1.87 -22.92
CA ASP A 212 6.70 1.51 -22.81
C ASP A 212 7.12 1.09 -21.38
N GLY A 213 6.19 0.52 -20.59
CA GLY A 213 6.47 0.06 -19.23
C GLY A 213 6.56 1.20 -18.20
N ALA A 214 6.10 2.40 -18.56
CA ALA A 214 6.08 3.54 -17.67
C ALA A 214 5.30 3.23 -16.39
N LYS A 215 5.85 3.63 -15.25
CA LYS A 215 5.19 3.50 -13.95
C LYS A 215 3.89 4.31 -13.96
N VAL A 216 2.82 3.70 -13.48
CA VAL A 216 1.50 4.35 -13.33
C VAL A 216 1.09 4.36 -11.87
N GLY A 217 0.78 5.54 -11.35
CA GLY A 217 0.14 5.69 -10.04
C GLY A 217 -1.39 5.55 -10.11
N LEU A 218 -2.03 5.36 -8.97
CA LEU A 218 -3.50 5.33 -8.88
C LEU A 218 -4.16 6.63 -9.39
N ASP A 219 -3.58 7.80 -9.12
CA ASP A 219 -4.06 9.08 -9.66
C ASP A 219 -3.91 9.14 -11.17
N ASP A 220 -2.75 8.76 -11.70
CA ASP A 220 -2.51 8.70 -13.15
C ASP A 220 -3.48 7.73 -13.84
N PHE A 221 -3.74 6.57 -13.24
CA PHE A 221 -4.68 5.57 -13.76
C PHE A 221 -6.11 6.11 -13.81
N LEU A 222 -6.57 6.76 -12.73
CA LEU A 222 -7.90 7.37 -12.68
C LEU A 222 -8.04 8.51 -13.69
N VAL A 223 -6.97 9.30 -13.93
CA VAL A 223 -6.96 10.34 -14.96
C VAL A 223 -7.00 9.74 -16.36
N GLY A 224 -6.23 8.69 -16.63
CA GLY A 224 -6.08 8.11 -17.97
C GLY A 224 -7.20 7.15 -18.38
N HIS A 225 -7.77 6.40 -17.43
CA HIS A 225 -8.70 5.30 -17.70
C HIS A 225 -10.08 5.48 -17.04
N GLY A 226 -10.21 6.37 -16.06
CA GLY A 226 -11.48 6.66 -15.40
C GLY A 226 -11.93 5.63 -14.37
N VAL A 227 -13.07 5.91 -13.74
CA VAL A 227 -13.59 5.19 -12.58
C VAL A 227 -14.05 3.77 -12.90
N ASP A 228 -14.61 3.54 -14.08
CA ASP A 228 -15.16 2.23 -14.46
C ASP A 228 -14.04 1.21 -14.72
N ALA A 229 -12.92 1.68 -15.27
CA ALA A 229 -11.72 0.85 -15.42
C ALA A 229 -11.16 0.44 -14.05
N LEU A 230 -11.15 1.35 -13.06
CA LEU A 230 -10.70 1.01 -11.71
C LEU A 230 -11.67 0.03 -11.06
N ARG A 231 -12.99 0.26 -11.13
CA ARG A 231 -13.99 -0.69 -10.60
C ARG A 231 -13.78 -2.09 -11.16
N LYS A 232 -13.59 -2.20 -12.47
CA LYS A 232 -13.29 -3.48 -13.10
C LYS A 232 -12.04 -4.15 -12.51
N LEU A 233 -10.95 -3.41 -12.31
CA LEU A 233 -9.75 -3.96 -11.67
C LEU A 233 -10.00 -4.40 -10.22
N LEU A 234 -10.82 -3.67 -9.46
CA LEU A 234 -11.18 -4.05 -8.09
C LEU A 234 -12.04 -5.32 -8.06
N ASP A 235 -13.04 -5.40 -8.94
CA ASP A 235 -13.96 -6.53 -9.04
C ASP A 235 -13.24 -7.82 -9.51
N ASP A 236 -12.30 -7.68 -10.44
CA ASP A 236 -11.49 -8.79 -10.96
C ASP A 236 -10.35 -9.16 -9.99
N ALA A 237 -10.04 -8.34 -8.98
CA ALA A 237 -8.89 -8.57 -8.11
C ALA A 237 -9.13 -9.81 -7.24
N PRO A 238 -8.28 -10.84 -7.35
CA PRO A 238 -8.48 -12.05 -6.57
C PRO A 238 -8.39 -11.72 -5.08
N VAL A 239 -9.29 -12.30 -4.30
CA VAL A 239 -9.06 -12.39 -2.86
C VAL A 239 -7.86 -13.32 -2.71
N LEU A 240 -6.69 -12.79 -2.42
CA LEU A 240 -5.55 -13.63 -2.02
C LEU A 240 -5.76 -14.07 -0.56
N ASP A 241 -6.96 -14.51 -0.19
CA ASP A 241 -7.27 -15.02 1.14
C ASP A 241 -6.87 -16.50 1.19
N TRP A 242 -5.56 -16.71 1.29
CA TRP A 242 -4.98 -18.03 1.51
C TRP A 242 -5.66 -18.76 2.67
N GLN A 243 -6.16 -18.05 3.69
CA GLN A 243 -6.86 -18.70 4.79
C GLN A 243 -8.26 -19.15 4.37
N GLN A 244 -9.01 -18.36 3.61
CA GLN A 244 -10.29 -18.79 3.06
C GLN A 244 -10.11 -19.93 2.08
N ARG A 245 -9.16 -19.86 1.16
CA ARG A 245 -8.90 -20.96 0.21
C ARG A 245 -8.50 -22.25 0.92
N VAL A 246 -7.72 -22.14 2.01
CA VAL A 246 -7.42 -23.28 2.87
C VAL A 246 -8.69 -23.78 3.59
N ARG A 247 -9.56 -22.88 4.08
CA ARG A 247 -10.86 -23.28 4.65
C ARG A 247 -11.71 -24.01 3.61
N ASP A 248 -11.83 -23.49 2.39
CA ASP A 248 -12.60 -24.12 1.31
C ASP A 248 -12.06 -25.52 0.98
N VAL A 249 -10.74 -25.70 0.96
CA VAL A 249 -10.10 -27.03 0.83
C VAL A 249 -10.44 -27.93 2.02
N LEU A 250 -10.46 -27.40 3.25
CA LEU A 250 -10.74 -28.20 4.45
C LEU A 250 -12.22 -28.56 4.60
N ASP A 251 -13.12 -27.71 4.13
CA ASP A 251 -14.57 -27.89 4.18
C ASP A 251 -15.09 -28.76 3.01
N THR A 252 -14.31 -28.89 1.92
CA THR A 252 -14.64 -29.76 0.78
C THR A 252 -14.30 -31.23 1.10
N PRO A 253 -15.25 -32.18 0.91
CA PRO A 253 -14.99 -33.60 1.11
C PRO A 253 -13.84 -34.14 0.24
N GLU A 254 -13.16 -35.21 0.70
CA GLU A 254 -12.12 -35.87 -0.07
C GLU A 254 -12.62 -36.33 -1.45
N GLY A 255 -11.86 -35.99 -2.50
CA GLY A 255 -12.18 -36.32 -3.89
C GLY A 255 -11.67 -35.26 -4.86
N GLN A 256 -12.02 -35.42 -6.14
CA GLN A 256 -11.51 -34.59 -7.23
C GLN A 256 -11.68 -33.09 -7.00
N GLY A 257 -12.84 -32.66 -6.49
CA GLY A 257 -13.10 -31.24 -6.23
C GLY A 257 -12.17 -30.63 -5.18
N ARG A 258 -11.75 -31.41 -4.18
CA ARG A 258 -10.75 -30.97 -3.18
C ARG A 258 -9.35 -30.91 -3.79
N ASP A 259 -9.01 -31.89 -4.62
CA ASP A 259 -7.72 -31.96 -5.30
C ASP A 259 -7.53 -30.80 -6.28
N ASP A 260 -8.58 -30.40 -6.99
CA ASP A 260 -8.56 -29.24 -7.90
C ASP A 260 -8.31 -27.94 -7.12
N LEU A 261 -9.02 -27.72 -6.01
CA LEU A 261 -8.80 -26.57 -5.12
C LEU A 261 -7.37 -26.53 -4.54
N ILE A 262 -6.81 -27.69 -4.17
CA ILE A 262 -5.42 -27.79 -3.71
C ILE A 262 -4.45 -27.40 -4.81
N ARG A 263 -4.65 -27.86 -6.05
CA ARG A 263 -3.77 -27.54 -7.18
C ARG A 263 -3.81 -26.06 -7.52
N GLU A 264 -5.00 -25.48 -7.64
CA GLU A 264 -5.16 -24.03 -7.88
C GLU A 264 -4.50 -23.20 -6.78
N LEU A 265 -4.71 -23.58 -5.51
CA LEU A 265 -4.08 -22.94 -4.36
C LEU A 265 -2.56 -23.00 -4.45
N LEU A 266 -1.99 -24.14 -4.82
CA LEU A 266 -0.54 -24.32 -4.93
C LEU A 266 0.06 -23.55 -6.11
N VAL A 267 -0.62 -23.47 -7.26
CA VAL A 267 -0.18 -22.65 -8.40
C VAL A 267 -0.01 -21.19 -7.97
N ASP A 268 -1.00 -20.63 -7.30
CA ASP A 268 -0.96 -19.24 -6.89
C ASP A 268 0.00 -19.02 -5.72
N LEU A 269 0.07 -19.95 -4.75
CA LEU A 269 1.05 -19.88 -3.65
C LEU A 269 2.49 -19.89 -4.14
N THR A 270 2.79 -20.69 -5.17
CA THR A 270 4.14 -20.78 -5.73
C THR A 270 4.50 -19.51 -6.48
N ARG A 271 3.54 -18.87 -7.16
CA ARG A 271 3.73 -17.64 -7.93
C ARG A 271 3.79 -16.38 -7.07
N GLU A 272 2.91 -16.29 -6.08
CA GLU A 272 2.56 -15.00 -5.47
C GLU A 272 2.91 -14.93 -3.98
N ALA A 273 2.87 -16.05 -3.25
CA ALA A 273 3.07 -16.03 -1.81
C ALA A 273 4.54 -15.97 -1.38
N ASP A 274 4.81 -15.18 -0.34
CA ASP A 274 6.08 -15.21 0.37
C ASP A 274 6.29 -16.52 1.14
N ALA A 275 7.52 -16.79 1.57
CA ALA A 275 7.89 -18.03 2.26
C ALA A 275 7.11 -18.27 3.57
N LEU A 276 6.82 -17.22 4.35
CA LEU A 276 6.07 -17.35 5.60
C LEU A 276 4.60 -17.69 5.34
N THR A 277 4.02 -17.05 4.33
CA THR A 277 2.65 -17.35 3.88
C THR A 277 2.56 -18.78 3.37
N ARG A 278 3.52 -19.22 2.56
CA ARG A 278 3.61 -20.60 2.05
C ARG A 278 3.74 -21.61 3.18
N ASP A 279 4.65 -21.39 4.13
CA ASP A 279 4.85 -22.24 5.30
C ASP A 279 3.59 -22.32 6.17
N ARG A 280 2.90 -21.19 6.36
CA ARG A 280 1.66 -21.14 7.13
C ARG A 280 0.54 -21.92 6.45
N VAL A 281 0.38 -21.78 5.14
CA VAL A 281 -0.63 -22.53 4.38
C VAL A 281 -0.31 -24.01 4.37
N ARG A 282 0.94 -24.37 4.09
CA ARG A 282 1.44 -25.75 4.20
C ARG A 282 1.10 -26.35 5.56
N LYS A 283 1.47 -25.66 6.65
CA LYS A 283 1.17 -26.10 8.01
C LYS A 283 -0.33 -26.30 8.23
N THR A 284 -1.16 -25.37 7.79
CA THR A 284 -2.61 -25.43 8.01
C THR A 284 -3.26 -26.59 7.24
N LEU A 285 -2.87 -26.81 5.98
CA LEU A 285 -3.37 -27.94 5.18
C LEU A 285 -2.93 -29.29 5.74
N VAL A 286 -1.70 -29.37 6.25
CA VAL A 286 -1.16 -30.58 6.89
C VAL A 286 -1.85 -30.86 8.23
N ASP A 287 -1.99 -29.85 9.09
CA ASP A 287 -2.67 -29.98 10.38
C ASP A 287 -4.15 -30.36 10.18
N GLY A 288 -4.79 -29.82 9.12
CA GLY A 288 -6.16 -30.15 8.71
C GLY A 288 -6.31 -31.45 7.91
N LYS A 289 -5.23 -32.23 7.75
CA LYS A 289 -5.19 -33.52 7.03
C LYS A 289 -5.71 -33.44 5.57
N ALA A 290 -5.64 -32.28 4.94
CA ALA A 290 -5.96 -32.14 3.51
C ALA A 290 -4.92 -32.83 2.64
N LEU A 291 -3.66 -32.79 3.04
CA LEU A 291 -2.55 -33.48 2.39
C LEU A 291 -1.35 -33.61 3.34
N THR A 292 -0.38 -34.44 2.98
CA THR A 292 0.86 -34.56 3.75
C THR A 292 1.84 -33.44 3.43
N ALA A 293 2.76 -33.17 4.36
CA ALA A 293 3.88 -32.24 4.16
C ALA A 293 4.68 -32.55 2.89
N ARG A 294 4.95 -33.84 2.64
CA ARG A 294 5.65 -34.29 1.43
C ARG A 294 4.83 -34.05 0.17
N THR A 295 3.53 -34.38 0.19
CA THR A 295 2.62 -34.14 -0.94
C THR A 295 2.54 -32.65 -1.29
N PHE A 296 2.54 -31.77 -0.28
CA PHE A 296 2.56 -30.32 -0.50
C PHE A 296 3.82 -29.92 -1.26
N ASP A 297 4.98 -30.37 -0.78
CA ASP A 297 6.28 -29.99 -1.34
C ASP A 297 6.45 -30.52 -2.77
N ASP A 298 5.96 -31.73 -3.05
CA ASP A 298 6.01 -32.35 -4.37
C ASP A 298 5.10 -31.59 -5.37
N LEU A 299 3.83 -31.32 -5.00
CA LEU A 299 2.90 -30.56 -5.85
C LEU A 299 3.33 -29.09 -6.03
N ALA A 300 3.89 -28.47 -5.00
CA ALA A 300 4.40 -27.10 -5.09
C ALA A 300 5.53 -26.98 -6.12
N LYS A 301 6.45 -27.96 -6.16
CA LYS A 301 7.50 -28.06 -7.18
C LYS A 301 6.95 -28.25 -8.58
N GLU A 302 5.91 -29.08 -8.75
CA GLU A 302 5.24 -29.26 -10.05
C GLU A 302 4.63 -27.95 -10.57
N CYS A 303 4.21 -27.07 -9.65
CA CYS A 303 3.61 -25.78 -9.95
C CYS A 303 4.64 -24.64 -10.17
N GLU A 304 5.94 -24.89 -9.94
CA GLU A 304 6.98 -23.89 -10.21
C GLU A 304 7.07 -23.60 -11.71
N PRO A 305 7.13 -22.33 -12.13
CA PRO A 305 7.28 -21.99 -13.53
C PRO A 305 8.59 -22.59 -14.06
N LYS A 306 8.50 -23.47 -15.06
CA LYS A 306 9.67 -24.03 -15.74
C LYS A 306 10.49 -22.87 -16.30
N GLY A 307 11.69 -22.66 -15.77
CA GLY A 307 12.60 -21.62 -16.24
C GLY A 307 12.81 -21.73 -17.75
N SER A 308 12.76 -20.60 -18.45
CA SER A 308 13.25 -20.48 -19.82
C SER A 308 14.67 -21.05 -19.85
N GLY A 309 14.86 -22.16 -20.57
CA GLY A 309 16.12 -22.83 -20.68
C GLY A 309 17.21 -21.86 -21.10
N SER A 310 18.24 -21.74 -20.26
CA SER A 310 19.55 -21.24 -20.66
C SER A 310 20.06 -22.12 -21.78
N SER A 311 19.94 -21.67 -23.02
CA SER A 311 20.71 -22.22 -24.14
C SER A 311 22.19 -21.95 -23.87
N GLU A 312 22.94 -23.00 -23.56
CA GLU A 312 24.40 -22.99 -23.55
C GLU A 312 24.93 -22.49 -24.91
N PRO A 313 25.97 -21.64 -24.93
CA PRO A 313 26.61 -21.27 -26.18
C PRO A 313 27.40 -22.48 -26.71
N GLY A 314 26.91 -23.03 -27.82
CA GLY A 314 27.63 -24.04 -28.58
C GLY A 314 29.01 -23.51 -28.99
N GLN A 315 30.02 -24.31 -28.66
CA GLN A 315 31.38 -24.18 -29.18
C GLN A 315 31.34 -24.30 -30.70
N VAL A 316 31.96 -23.35 -31.38
CA VAL A 316 32.28 -23.43 -32.81
C VAL A 316 33.78 -23.68 -32.89
N GLU A 317 34.16 -24.86 -33.38
CA GLU A 317 35.45 -25.09 -34.05
C GLU A 317 35.45 -24.45 -35.43
#